data_AF-A0A1X3HAU7-F1
#
_entry.id   AF-A0A1X3HAU7-F1
#
_cell.length_a   1.000
_cell.length_b   1.000
_cell.length_c   1.000
_cell.angle_alpha   90.00
_cell.angle_beta   90.00
_cell.angle_gamma   90.00
#
_symmetry.space_group_name_H-M   'P 1'
#
loop_
_entity.id
_entity.type
_entity.pdbx_description
1 polymer ?
#
loop_
_entity_poly.entity_id
_entity_poly.type
_entity_poly.pdbx_seq_one_letter_code
_entity_poly.pdbx_strand_id
1 'polypeptide(L)'
;MDFPPKRIPDSVTRRSFIGGSDARIIMGSDAGALLRLWQEKRGEVEPADLSGDMIVQLGTATEHLNRAWYERQTGHAIEHIQRRVFHPVHKWMAATLDGRVHQTAAVFEAKFMLPWNFSEEAAADKHMAQLQHNMWVVAAGTAVLSIITGGGRWVEIKIHADPLYQHLLLTAEKKFWRGVQNGEAPQLFGVEPPRPRLAAVRVVDMTGSNAWAEFAALYRKSNAAAREHERAKTELKALVPEDAKEASGHGLRAKRSKAGAISFDMVDAA
;
A
#
# COMPACT_ATOMS: atom_id res chain seq x y z
N MET A 1 -23.51 16.42 8.50
CA MET A 1 -23.61 17.77 7.92
C MET A 1 -22.73 17.80 6.70
N ASP A 2 -23.31 17.64 5.51
CA ASP A 2 -22.57 17.68 4.24
C ASP A 2 -22.29 19.13 3.87
N PHE A 3 -21.02 19.53 3.98
CA PHE A 3 -20.55 20.77 3.40
C PHE A 3 -20.15 20.49 1.95
N PRO A 4 -20.84 21.04 0.94
CA PRO A 4 -20.44 20.82 -0.45
C PRO A 4 -19.03 21.42 -0.68
N PRO A 5 -18.12 20.69 -1.33
CA PRO A 5 -16.76 21.18 -1.55
C PRO A 5 -16.78 22.43 -2.43
N LYS A 6 -16.29 23.57 -1.90
CA LYS A 6 -16.18 24.82 -2.65
C LYS A 6 -15.30 24.61 -3.90
N ARG A 7 -15.81 24.97 -5.07
CA ARG A 7 -15.04 24.99 -6.33
C ARG A 7 -14.09 26.20 -6.27
N ILE A 8 -12.79 25.96 -6.36
CA ILE A 8 -11.74 26.99 -6.26
C ILE A 8 -11.18 27.25 -7.66
N PRO A 9 -10.88 28.51 -8.04
CA PRO A 9 -10.34 28.84 -9.36
C PRO A 9 -9.00 28.15 -9.65
N ASP A 10 -8.73 27.86 -10.92
CA ASP A 10 -7.47 27.25 -11.40
C ASP A 10 -6.22 28.11 -11.12
N SER A 11 -6.40 29.36 -10.68
CA SER A 11 -5.34 30.33 -10.35
C SER A 11 -4.54 30.01 -9.08
N VAL A 12 -4.93 28.99 -8.30
CA VAL A 12 -4.15 28.56 -7.13
C VAL A 12 -2.95 27.72 -7.59
N THR A 13 -1.76 28.29 -7.44
CA THR A 13 -0.49 27.66 -7.83
C THR A 13 -0.28 26.35 -7.05
N ARG A 14 0.14 25.26 -7.72
CA ARG A 14 0.44 23.95 -7.12
C ARG A 14 1.48 24.00 -5.97
N ARG A 15 2.20 25.11 -5.83
CA ARG A 15 3.14 25.36 -4.72
C ARG A 15 2.45 25.58 -3.38
N SER A 16 1.22 26.05 -3.38
CA SER A 16 0.50 26.51 -2.18
C SER A 16 -0.18 25.40 -1.37
N PHE A 17 -0.10 24.15 -1.83
CA PHE A 17 -0.71 23.00 -1.15
C PHE A 17 0.08 21.72 -1.43
N ILE A 18 -0.13 20.69 -0.62
CA ILE A 18 0.28 19.30 -0.83
C ILE A 18 -0.87 18.56 -1.53
N GLY A 19 -0.55 17.97 -2.67
CA GLY A 19 -1.43 17.11 -3.45
C GLY A 19 -1.21 15.63 -3.23
N GLY A 20 -2.13 14.78 -3.67
CA GLY A 20 -1.97 13.32 -3.58
C GLY A 20 -0.71 12.78 -4.26
N SER A 21 -0.27 13.37 -5.38
CA SER A 21 1.02 13.00 -6.00
C SER A 21 2.23 13.35 -5.14
N ASP A 22 2.12 14.43 -4.36
CA ASP A 22 3.17 14.89 -3.45
C ASP A 22 3.25 13.98 -2.23
N ALA A 23 2.09 13.50 -1.74
CA ALA A 23 2.00 12.49 -0.67
C ALA A 23 2.85 11.25 -0.98
N ARG A 24 2.86 10.80 -2.24
CA ARG A 24 3.70 9.68 -2.71
C ARG A 24 5.19 9.96 -2.55
N ILE A 25 5.63 11.19 -2.80
CA ILE A 25 7.04 11.59 -2.65
C ILE A 25 7.37 11.74 -1.16
N ILE A 26 6.50 12.37 -0.39
CA ILE A 26 6.66 12.61 1.06
C ILE A 26 6.78 11.31 1.85
N MET A 27 5.96 10.31 1.51
CA MET A 27 5.98 8.99 2.12
C MET A 27 7.00 8.03 1.49
N GLY A 28 7.69 8.45 0.43
CA GLY A 28 8.66 7.64 -0.29
C GLY A 28 10.02 7.53 0.41
N SER A 29 10.94 6.79 -0.22
CA SER A 29 12.31 6.56 0.27
C SER A 29 13.38 7.33 -0.52
N ASP A 30 12.98 8.12 -1.51
CA ASP A 30 13.90 8.90 -2.35
C ASP A 30 14.14 10.30 -1.74
N ALA A 31 15.27 10.45 -1.04
CA ALA A 31 15.65 11.70 -0.40
C ALA A 31 15.86 12.85 -1.41
N GLY A 32 16.32 12.55 -2.63
CA GLY A 32 16.53 13.54 -3.67
C GLY A 32 15.21 14.07 -4.21
N ALA A 33 14.24 13.19 -4.49
CA ALA A 33 12.89 13.58 -4.88
C ALA A 33 12.18 14.38 -3.78
N LEU A 34 12.36 13.99 -2.51
CA LEU A 34 11.79 14.70 -1.36
C LEU A 34 12.34 16.13 -1.23
N LEU A 35 13.67 16.28 -1.33
CA LEU A 35 14.33 17.58 -1.26
C LEU A 35 13.90 18.47 -2.44
N ARG A 36 13.86 17.91 -3.66
CA ARG A 36 13.40 18.64 -4.85
C ARG A 36 11.96 19.13 -4.69
N LEU A 37 11.05 18.27 -4.23
CA LEU A 37 9.66 18.67 -3.97
C LEU A 37 9.60 19.84 -2.98
N TRP A 38 10.42 19.82 -1.93
CA TRP A 38 10.49 20.92 -0.97
C TRP A 38 10.97 22.23 -1.61
N GLN A 39 12.00 22.18 -2.46
CA GLN A 39 12.48 23.35 -3.22
C GLN A 39 11.40 23.88 -4.17
N GLU A 40 10.68 23.00 -4.86
CA GLU A 40 9.56 23.36 -5.75
C GLU A 40 8.43 24.05 -4.98
N LYS A 41 8.05 23.54 -3.80
CA LYS A 41 7.02 24.18 -2.94
C LYS A 41 7.45 25.54 -2.42
N ARG A 42 8.74 25.75 -2.19
CA ARG A 42 9.32 27.04 -1.80
C ARG A 42 9.55 28.00 -2.97
N GLY A 43 9.39 27.52 -4.20
CA GLY A 43 9.66 28.30 -5.41
C GLY A 43 11.14 28.56 -5.66
N GLU A 44 12.03 27.77 -5.05
CA GLU A 44 13.48 27.84 -5.25
C GLU A 44 13.89 27.15 -6.56
N VAL A 45 13.08 26.19 -7.02
CA VAL A 45 13.26 25.45 -8.28
C VAL A 45 11.92 25.39 -9.00
N GLU A 46 11.94 25.52 -10.32
CA GLU A 46 10.75 25.33 -11.16
C GLU A 46 10.41 23.83 -11.28
N PRO A 47 9.11 23.47 -11.35
CA PRO A 47 8.71 22.09 -11.61
C PRO A 47 9.37 21.54 -12.89
N ALA A 48 9.72 20.26 -12.90
CA ALA A 48 10.18 19.61 -14.13
C ALA A 48 9.18 19.78 -15.26
N ASP A 49 9.67 20.16 -16.44
CA ASP A 49 8.90 20.02 -17.67
C ASP A 49 8.89 18.55 -18.08
N LEU A 50 7.69 17.95 -18.04
CA LEU A 50 7.43 16.55 -18.40
C LEU A 50 6.69 16.44 -19.75
N SER A 51 6.60 17.53 -20.51
CA SER A 51 5.93 17.54 -21.82
C SER A 51 6.59 16.58 -22.82
N GLY A 52 7.91 16.39 -22.73
CA GLY A 52 8.66 15.42 -23.53
C GLY A 52 8.73 14.00 -22.95
N ASP A 53 8.21 13.76 -21.75
CA ASP A 53 8.24 12.43 -21.12
C ASP A 53 7.11 11.56 -21.68
N MET A 54 7.47 10.59 -22.52
CA MET A 54 6.51 9.69 -23.18
C MET A 54 5.60 8.94 -22.21
N ILE A 55 6.09 8.53 -21.03
CA ILE A 55 5.28 7.78 -20.07
C ILE A 55 4.26 8.68 -19.41
N VAL A 56 4.63 9.93 -19.11
CA VAL A 56 3.70 10.95 -18.61
C VAL A 56 2.64 11.28 -19.66
N GLN A 57 3.03 11.44 -20.93
CA GLN A 57 2.09 11.71 -22.02
C GLN A 57 1.11 10.54 -22.24
N LEU A 58 1.59 9.30 -22.18
CA LEU A 58 0.72 8.11 -22.24
C LEU A 58 -0.25 8.05 -21.06
N GLY A 59 0.21 8.40 -19.85
CA GLY A 59 -0.67 8.53 -18.68
C GLY A 59 -1.81 9.51 -18.93
N THR A 60 -1.49 10.72 -19.36
CA THR A 60 -2.48 11.77 -19.66
C THR A 60 -3.45 11.35 -20.77
N ALA A 61 -2.93 10.81 -21.88
CA ALA A 61 -3.75 10.42 -23.03
C ALA A 61 -4.69 9.25 -22.71
N THR A 62 -4.26 8.33 -21.84
CA THR A 62 -5.04 7.14 -21.49
C THR A 62 -6.04 7.38 -20.36
N GLU A 63 -5.98 8.49 -19.62
CA GLU A 63 -6.89 8.78 -18.51
C GLU A 63 -8.37 8.70 -18.93
N HIS A 64 -8.72 9.37 -20.05
CA HIS A 64 -10.08 9.36 -20.60
C HIS A 64 -10.53 7.95 -21.00
N LEU A 65 -9.65 7.19 -21.68
CA LEU A 65 -9.91 5.81 -22.08
C LEU A 65 -10.11 4.91 -20.85
N ASN A 66 -9.28 5.08 -19.84
CA ASN A 66 -9.31 4.31 -18.60
C ASN A 66 -10.64 4.51 -17.86
N ARG A 67 -11.08 5.76 -17.72
CA ARG A 67 -12.40 6.11 -17.17
C ARG A 67 -13.53 5.46 -17.98
N ALA A 68 -13.58 5.68 -19.29
CA ALA A 68 -14.64 5.13 -20.13
C ALA A 68 -14.69 3.59 -20.08
N TRP A 69 -13.53 2.95 -19.96
CA TRP A 69 -13.44 1.50 -19.82
C TRP A 69 -13.96 1.03 -18.45
N TYR A 70 -13.59 1.70 -17.37
CA TYR A 70 -14.13 1.43 -16.03
C TYR A 70 -15.65 1.53 -16.00
N GLU A 71 -16.23 2.60 -16.55
CA GLU A 71 -17.68 2.81 -16.59
C GLU A 71 -18.38 1.70 -17.37
N ARG A 72 -17.80 1.29 -18.51
CA ARG A 72 -18.33 0.20 -19.33
C ARG A 72 -18.28 -1.16 -18.63
N GLN A 73 -17.20 -1.46 -17.90
CA GLN A 73 -17.02 -2.77 -17.25
C GLN A 73 -17.85 -2.90 -15.97
N THR A 74 -17.99 -1.82 -15.21
CA THR A 74 -18.64 -1.85 -13.90
C THR A 74 -20.09 -1.37 -13.92
N GLY A 75 -20.49 -0.61 -14.94
CA GLY A 75 -21.77 0.10 -14.97
C GLY A 75 -21.85 1.29 -14.01
N HIS A 76 -20.77 1.61 -13.28
CA HIS A 76 -20.70 2.78 -12.41
C HIS A 76 -20.30 4.02 -13.20
N ALA A 77 -20.86 5.17 -12.86
CA ALA A 77 -20.57 6.44 -13.53
C ALA A 77 -19.46 7.19 -12.78
N ILE A 78 -18.57 7.85 -13.51
CA ILE A 78 -17.53 8.70 -12.94
C ILE A 78 -17.92 10.18 -13.08
N GLU A 79 -17.99 10.87 -11.95
CA GLU A 79 -18.30 12.29 -11.85
C GLU A 79 -17.13 13.08 -11.24
N HIS A 80 -17.28 14.41 -11.14
CA HIS A 80 -16.27 15.30 -10.53
C HIS A 80 -14.85 15.16 -11.11
N ILE A 81 -14.78 14.90 -12.41
CA ILE A 81 -13.53 14.68 -13.16
C ILE A 81 -12.62 15.90 -13.07
N GLN A 82 -11.33 15.67 -12.79
CA GLN A 82 -10.29 16.68 -12.63
C GLN A 82 -10.66 17.79 -11.64
N ARG A 83 -11.58 17.51 -10.70
CA ARG A 83 -12.01 18.49 -9.70
C ARG A 83 -10.98 18.58 -8.59
N ARG A 84 -10.48 19.80 -8.35
CA ARG A 84 -9.67 20.10 -7.17
C ARG A 84 -10.54 20.35 -5.95
N VAL A 85 -10.22 19.69 -4.84
CA VAL A 85 -10.88 19.82 -3.54
C VAL A 85 -9.83 20.07 -2.47
N PHE A 86 -10.08 21.03 -1.57
CA PHE A 86 -9.21 21.28 -0.42
C PHE A 86 -9.80 20.64 0.84
N HIS A 87 -8.94 20.14 1.72
CA HIS A 87 -9.39 19.59 3.00
C HIS A 87 -10.11 20.69 3.81
N PRO A 88 -11.26 20.41 4.43
CA PRO A 88 -12.06 21.44 5.10
C PRO A 88 -11.29 22.13 6.24
N VAL A 89 -10.41 21.39 6.93
CA VAL A 89 -9.62 21.90 8.07
C VAL A 89 -8.17 22.25 7.70
N HIS A 90 -7.54 21.49 6.80
CA HIS A 90 -6.11 21.60 6.53
C HIS A 90 -5.93 22.33 5.20
N LYS A 91 -5.87 23.67 5.23
CA LYS A 91 -5.89 24.50 4.01
C LYS A 91 -4.69 24.30 3.08
N TRP A 92 -3.61 23.71 3.60
CA TRP A 92 -2.43 23.32 2.83
C TRP A 92 -2.58 21.96 2.15
N MET A 93 -3.70 21.26 2.31
CA MET A 93 -3.92 19.92 1.77
C MET A 93 -5.06 19.93 0.74
N ALA A 94 -4.83 19.36 -0.44
CA ALA A 94 -5.82 19.30 -1.50
C ALA A 94 -5.64 18.07 -2.39
N ALA A 95 -6.70 17.64 -3.06
CA ALA A 95 -6.68 16.55 -4.02
C ALA A 95 -7.24 17.05 -5.35
N THR A 96 -6.53 16.78 -6.44
CA THR A 96 -7.08 16.82 -7.79
C THR A 96 -7.42 15.38 -8.14
N LEU A 97 -8.71 15.08 -8.29
CA LEU A 97 -9.19 13.72 -8.50
C LEU A 97 -9.40 13.46 -9.99
N ASP A 98 -9.00 12.29 -10.48
CA ASP A 98 -9.36 11.85 -11.83
C ASP A 98 -10.88 11.62 -11.94
N GLY A 99 -11.52 11.27 -10.82
CA GLY A 99 -12.96 11.40 -10.64
C GLY A 99 -13.45 10.85 -9.30
N ARG A 100 -14.77 10.75 -9.18
CA ARG A 100 -15.47 10.04 -8.10
C ARG A 100 -16.48 9.09 -8.70
N VAL A 101 -16.56 7.90 -8.13
CA VAL A 101 -17.59 6.92 -8.50
C VAL A 101 -18.92 7.39 -7.93
N HIS A 102 -19.90 7.70 -8.78
CA HIS A 102 -21.18 8.29 -8.37
C HIS A 102 -21.92 7.41 -7.35
N GLN A 103 -21.97 6.10 -7.58
CA GLN A 103 -22.75 5.15 -6.78
C GLN A 103 -22.15 4.89 -5.39
N THR A 104 -20.83 4.94 -5.27
CA THR A 104 -20.12 4.52 -4.05
C THR A 104 -19.40 5.67 -3.36
N ALA A 105 -19.41 6.86 -3.96
CA ALA A 105 -18.64 8.03 -3.55
C ALA A 105 -17.11 7.79 -3.47
N ALA A 106 -16.62 6.66 -3.98
CA ALA A 106 -15.22 6.28 -3.98
C ALA A 106 -14.38 7.24 -4.82
N VAL A 107 -13.14 7.48 -4.40
CA VAL A 107 -12.16 8.17 -5.25
C VAL A 107 -11.85 7.28 -6.45
N PHE A 108 -11.87 7.82 -7.65
CA PHE A 108 -11.39 7.15 -8.85
C PHE A 108 -10.02 7.71 -9.24
N GLU A 109 -9.04 6.84 -9.40
CA GLU A 109 -7.68 7.18 -9.82
C GLU A 109 -7.29 6.30 -11.01
N ALA A 110 -6.98 6.93 -12.15
CA ALA A 110 -6.58 6.26 -13.37
C ALA A 110 -5.05 6.25 -13.50
N LYS A 111 -4.47 5.11 -13.85
CA LYS A 111 -3.03 5.00 -14.12
C LYS A 111 -2.74 4.25 -15.42
N PHE A 112 -1.68 4.69 -16.08
CA PHE A 112 -0.98 3.90 -17.08
C PHE A 112 0.25 3.25 -16.44
N MET A 113 0.46 1.96 -16.70
CA MET A 113 1.66 1.26 -16.26
C MET A 113 2.29 0.45 -17.39
N LEU A 114 3.62 0.47 -17.45
CA LEU A 114 4.33 -0.44 -18.33
C LEU A 114 4.11 -1.88 -17.87
N PRO A 115 4.05 -2.86 -18.79
CA PRO A 115 3.73 -4.24 -18.46
C PRO A 115 4.86 -4.97 -17.71
N TRP A 116 6.10 -4.47 -17.80
CA TRP A 116 7.28 -5.09 -17.19
C TRP A 116 7.18 -5.05 -15.66
N ASN A 117 7.30 -6.22 -15.01
CA ASN A 117 7.23 -6.38 -13.56
C ASN A 117 5.94 -5.85 -12.91
N PHE A 118 4.83 -5.79 -13.66
CA PHE A 118 3.54 -5.38 -13.12
C PHE A 118 2.97 -6.45 -12.17
N SER A 119 2.67 -6.06 -10.94
CA SER A 119 1.76 -6.77 -10.05
C SER A 119 0.74 -5.80 -9.46
N GLU A 120 -0.42 -6.32 -9.09
CA GLU A 120 -1.49 -5.52 -8.50
C GLU A 120 -1.07 -5.01 -7.12
N GLU A 121 -0.34 -5.84 -6.37
CA GLU A 121 0.27 -5.50 -5.08
C GLU A 121 1.23 -4.32 -5.23
N ALA A 122 2.20 -4.41 -6.14
CA ALA A 122 3.19 -3.35 -6.33
C ALA A 122 2.56 -2.05 -6.85
N ALA A 123 1.53 -2.15 -7.68
CA ALA A 123 0.78 -0.99 -8.13
C ALA A 123 0.02 -0.32 -6.99
N ALA A 124 -0.67 -1.10 -6.15
CA ALA A 124 -1.36 -0.59 -4.98
C ALA A 124 -0.38 0.05 -3.98
N ASP A 125 0.74 -0.61 -3.68
CA ASP A 125 1.78 -0.08 -2.79
C ASP A 125 2.34 1.25 -3.29
N LYS A 126 2.67 1.33 -4.59
CA LYS A 126 3.21 2.54 -5.22
C LYS A 126 2.26 3.74 -5.13
N HIS A 127 0.95 3.50 -5.14
CA HIS A 127 -0.07 4.55 -5.14
C HIS A 127 -0.78 4.71 -3.79
N MET A 128 -0.44 3.92 -2.78
CA MET A 128 -1.14 3.89 -1.48
C MET A 128 -1.20 5.27 -0.83
N ALA A 129 -0.05 5.98 -0.75
CA ALA A 129 0.01 7.33 -0.19
C ALA A 129 -0.93 8.31 -0.91
N GLN A 130 -0.92 8.29 -2.25
CA GLN A 130 -1.79 9.14 -3.06
C GLN A 130 -3.28 8.82 -2.82
N LEU A 131 -3.66 7.54 -2.85
CA LEU A 131 -5.04 7.10 -2.65
C LEU A 131 -5.55 7.46 -1.25
N GLN A 132 -4.73 7.22 -0.22
CA GLN A 132 -5.08 7.50 1.18
C GLN A 132 -5.19 9.00 1.45
N HIS A 133 -4.28 9.81 0.86
CA HIS A 133 -4.38 11.27 0.87
C HIS A 133 -5.67 11.76 0.21
N ASN A 134 -5.95 11.30 -1.01
CA ASN A 134 -7.14 11.72 -1.75
C ASN A 134 -8.43 11.35 -1.00
N MET A 135 -8.50 10.14 -0.46
CA MET A 135 -9.61 9.69 0.40
C MET A 135 -9.78 10.58 1.64
N TRP A 136 -8.68 10.96 2.29
CA TRP A 136 -8.71 11.83 3.46
C TRP A 136 -9.23 13.24 3.12
N VAL A 137 -8.73 13.85 2.03
CA VAL A 137 -9.15 15.20 1.58
C VAL A 137 -10.66 15.29 1.35
N VAL A 138 -11.26 14.26 0.76
CA VAL A 138 -12.67 14.25 0.37
C VAL A 138 -13.57 13.44 1.30
N ALA A 139 -13.06 12.99 2.44
CA ALA A 139 -13.76 12.12 3.39
C ALA A 139 -14.40 10.87 2.74
N ALA A 140 -13.68 10.24 1.80
CA ALA A 140 -14.11 9.00 1.16
C ALA A 140 -13.58 7.77 1.91
N GLY A 141 -14.43 6.74 2.07
CA GLY A 141 -14.04 5.49 2.74
C GLY A 141 -13.31 4.48 1.83
N THR A 142 -13.38 4.67 0.51
CA THR A 142 -12.74 3.78 -0.48
C THR A 142 -12.23 4.55 -1.68
N ALA A 143 -11.27 3.95 -2.37
CA ALA A 143 -10.76 4.38 -3.66
C ALA A 143 -10.71 3.19 -4.63
N VAL A 144 -10.82 3.50 -5.91
CA VAL A 144 -10.63 2.58 -7.02
C VAL A 144 -9.41 3.05 -7.80
N LEU A 145 -8.39 2.21 -7.84
CA LEU A 145 -7.23 2.37 -8.71
C LEU A 145 -7.49 1.56 -9.99
N SER A 146 -7.75 2.27 -11.08
CA SER A 146 -8.03 1.70 -12.39
C SER A 146 -6.80 1.81 -13.27
N ILE A 147 -6.26 0.68 -13.74
CA ILE A 147 -4.96 0.63 -14.43
C ILE A 147 -5.15 0.07 -15.82
N ILE A 148 -4.66 0.79 -16.83
CA ILE A 148 -4.39 0.25 -18.16
C ILE A 148 -2.89 -0.02 -18.26
N THR A 149 -2.51 -1.24 -18.64
CA THR A 149 -1.12 -1.56 -18.93
C THR A 149 -0.80 -1.36 -20.41
N GLY A 150 0.47 -1.10 -20.71
CA GLY A 150 0.95 -1.03 -22.10
C GLY A 150 0.76 -2.31 -22.92
N GLY A 151 0.46 -3.44 -22.26
CA GLY A 151 0.10 -4.70 -22.90
C GLY A 151 -1.40 -4.86 -23.21
N GLY A 152 -2.22 -3.81 -23.02
CA GLY A 152 -3.67 -3.86 -23.28
C GLY A 152 -4.48 -4.57 -22.19
N ARG A 153 -3.89 -4.83 -21.01
CA ARG A 153 -4.60 -5.38 -19.85
C ARG A 153 -5.19 -4.24 -19.03
N TRP A 154 -6.43 -4.38 -18.61
CA TRP A 154 -7.08 -3.51 -17.62
C TRP A 154 -7.18 -4.22 -16.27
N VAL A 155 -6.96 -3.47 -15.18
CA VAL A 155 -7.04 -3.97 -13.80
C VAL A 155 -7.77 -2.95 -12.93
N GLU A 156 -8.68 -3.43 -12.10
CA GLU A 156 -9.35 -2.67 -11.05
C GLU A 156 -8.83 -3.11 -9.69
N ILE A 157 -8.36 -2.17 -8.87
CA ILE A 157 -7.93 -2.44 -7.50
C ILE A 157 -8.74 -1.55 -6.54
N LYS A 158 -9.54 -2.18 -5.69
CA LYS A 158 -10.29 -1.48 -4.64
C LYS A 158 -9.46 -1.36 -3.36
N ILE A 159 -9.26 -0.13 -2.90
CA ILE A 159 -8.53 0.21 -1.68
C ILE A 159 -9.49 0.83 -0.66
N HIS A 160 -9.33 0.46 0.60
CA HIS A 160 -10.10 1.03 1.71
C HIS A 160 -9.26 2.06 2.44
N ALA A 161 -9.91 3.09 2.98
CA ALA A 161 -9.26 4.03 3.89
C ALA A 161 -8.65 3.27 5.08
N ASP A 162 -7.39 3.60 5.40
CA ASP A 162 -6.68 3.05 6.55
C ASP A 162 -6.41 4.19 7.55
N PRO A 163 -7.16 4.25 8.67
CA PRO A 163 -7.02 5.33 9.63
C PRO A 163 -5.63 5.45 10.26
N LEU A 164 -4.93 4.33 10.46
CA LEU A 164 -3.59 4.32 11.04
C LEU A 164 -2.59 4.90 10.05
N TYR A 165 -2.66 4.46 8.80
CA TYR A 165 -1.79 4.98 7.76
C TYR A 165 -2.10 6.45 7.43
N GLN A 166 -3.37 6.86 7.38
CA GLN A 166 -3.77 8.25 7.20
C GLN A 166 -3.26 9.16 8.31
N HIS A 167 -3.23 8.67 9.57
CA HIS A 167 -2.64 9.41 10.68
C HIS A 167 -1.13 9.63 10.50
N LEU A 168 -0.39 8.59 10.09
CA LEU A 168 1.04 8.68 9.80
C LEU A 168 1.32 9.61 8.61
N LEU A 169 0.54 9.48 7.54
CA LEU A 169 0.59 10.32 6.35
C LEU A 169 0.37 11.80 6.71
N LEU A 170 -0.69 12.10 7.47
CA LEU A 170 -0.97 13.47 7.92
C LEU A 170 0.18 14.04 8.77
N THR A 171 0.81 13.21 9.60
CA THR A 171 1.96 13.61 10.42
C THR A 171 3.17 13.96 9.56
N ALA A 172 3.50 13.10 8.58
CA ALA A 172 4.59 13.31 7.64
C ALA A 172 4.39 14.57 6.80
N GLU A 173 3.19 14.73 6.21
CA GLU A 173 2.86 15.90 5.38
C GLU A 173 2.84 17.19 6.18
N LYS A 174 2.33 17.18 7.42
CA LYS A 174 2.36 18.35 8.29
C LYS A 174 3.80 18.75 8.66
N LYS A 175 4.68 17.78 8.95
CA LYS A 175 6.10 18.03 9.19
C LYS A 175 6.76 18.62 7.93
N PHE A 176 6.52 18.03 6.77
CA PHE A 176 7.02 18.51 5.50
C PHE A 176 6.55 19.94 5.20
N TRP A 177 5.25 20.21 5.34
CA TRP A 177 4.69 21.54 5.08
C TRP A 177 5.25 22.60 6.03
N ARG A 178 5.45 22.25 7.31
CA ARG A 178 6.14 23.14 8.24
C ARG A 178 7.56 23.45 7.77
N GLY A 179 8.29 22.44 7.28
CA GLY A 179 9.60 22.56 6.64
C GLY A 179 9.60 23.53 5.45
N VAL A 180 8.59 23.43 4.59
CA VAL A 180 8.39 24.36 3.47
C VAL A 180 8.24 25.80 3.99
N GLN A 181 7.47 26.01 5.06
CA GLN A 181 7.20 27.33 5.62
C GLN A 181 8.39 27.94 6.37
N ASN A 182 9.16 27.16 7.13
CA ASN A 182 10.23 27.66 7.99
C ASN A 182 11.63 27.55 7.38
N GLY A 183 11.81 26.86 6.26
CA GLY A 183 13.11 26.66 5.62
C GLY A 183 13.91 25.47 6.15
N GLU A 184 13.34 24.65 7.02
CA GLU A 184 13.96 23.41 7.46
C GLU A 184 13.86 22.36 6.35
N ALA A 185 15.01 21.83 5.94
CA ALA A 185 15.07 20.78 4.91
C ALA A 185 14.36 19.50 5.40
N PRO A 186 13.61 18.82 4.51
CA PRO A 186 12.87 17.63 4.90
C PRO A 186 13.82 16.43 5.10
N GLN A 187 13.39 15.50 5.96
CA GLN A 187 14.04 14.20 6.15
C GLN A 187 13.04 13.11 5.81
N LEU A 188 13.55 11.96 5.35
CA LEU A 188 12.73 10.78 5.09
C LEU A 188 11.94 10.40 6.35
N PHE A 189 10.65 10.09 6.18
CA PHE A 189 9.79 9.72 7.29
C PHE A 189 9.95 8.24 7.69
N GLY A 190 10.21 7.35 6.72
CA GLY A 190 10.57 5.95 6.96
C GLY A 190 9.40 5.03 7.32
N VAL A 191 8.21 5.25 6.74
CA VAL A 191 7.02 4.41 6.98
C VAL A 191 6.68 3.57 5.75
N GLU A 192 6.55 2.27 5.94
CA GLU A 192 6.07 1.35 4.90
C GLU A 192 4.55 1.45 4.71
N PRO A 193 4.05 1.34 3.47
CA PRO A 193 2.61 1.28 3.21
C PRO A 193 1.98 0.01 3.81
N PRO A 194 0.72 0.05 4.27
CA PRO A 194 0.01 -1.15 4.69
C PRO A 194 -0.14 -2.10 3.51
N ARG A 195 0.02 -3.40 3.76
CA ARG A 195 -0.14 -4.41 2.71
C ARG A 195 -1.56 -4.34 2.12
N PRO A 196 -1.70 -4.20 0.79
CA PRO A 196 -3.00 -4.19 0.13
C PRO A 196 -3.74 -5.49 0.43
N ARG A 197 -4.97 -5.40 0.92
CA ARG A 197 -5.85 -6.57 1.06
C ARG A 197 -6.47 -6.86 -0.30
N LEU A 198 -5.71 -7.49 -1.20
CA LEU A 198 -6.24 -7.98 -2.46
C LEU A 198 -7.19 -9.15 -2.20
N ALA A 199 -8.28 -9.22 -2.95
CA ALA A 199 -9.21 -10.34 -2.85
C ALA A 199 -8.55 -11.61 -3.41
N ALA A 200 -8.43 -12.66 -2.59
CA ALA A 200 -7.86 -13.96 -2.98
C ALA A 200 -8.86 -14.77 -3.84
N VAL A 201 -9.16 -14.27 -5.03
CA VAL A 201 -10.20 -14.85 -5.93
C VAL A 201 -9.59 -15.77 -6.98
N ARG A 202 -8.30 -15.61 -7.31
CA ARG A 202 -7.67 -16.33 -8.42
C ARG A 202 -7.12 -17.69 -7.97
N VAL A 203 -7.63 -18.75 -8.58
CA VAL A 203 -7.00 -20.09 -8.56
C VAL A 203 -5.90 -20.10 -9.61
N VAL A 204 -4.68 -20.51 -9.23
CA VAL A 204 -3.52 -20.53 -10.11
C VAL A 204 -3.00 -21.96 -10.23
N ASP A 205 -2.83 -22.44 -11.47
CA ASP A 205 -2.07 -23.65 -11.73
C ASP A 205 -0.57 -23.32 -11.75
N MET A 206 0.15 -23.91 -10.79
CA MET A 206 1.58 -23.69 -10.61
C MET A 206 2.45 -24.75 -11.31
N THR A 207 1.86 -25.61 -12.16
CA THR A 207 2.57 -26.70 -12.86
C THR A 207 3.77 -26.20 -13.67
N GLY A 208 3.72 -24.97 -14.20
CA GLY A 208 4.83 -24.35 -14.93
C GLY A 208 5.95 -23.74 -14.08
N SER A 209 5.85 -23.74 -12.74
CA SER A 209 6.84 -23.14 -11.86
C SER A 209 7.81 -24.18 -11.30
N ASN A 210 9.08 -24.14 -11.74
CA ASN A 210 10.11 -25.07 -11.27
C ASN A 210 10.33 -24.97 -9.75
N ALA A 211 10.37 -23.75 -9.20
CA ALA A 211 10.52 -23.53 -7.77
C ALA A 211 9.35 -24.12 -6.98
N TRP A 212 8.11 -23.94 -7.48
CA TRP A 212 6.94 -24.55 -6.87
C TRP A 212 7.03 -26.08 -6.88
N ALA A 213 7.43 -26.68 -8.00
CA ALA A 213 7.58 -28.13 -8.12
C ALA A 213 8.61 -28.69 -7.12
N GLU A 214 9.77 -28.05 -6.99
CA GLU A 214 10.81 -28.42 -6.03
C GLU A 214 10.31 -28.37 -4.59
N PHE A 215 9.75 -27.23 -4.16
CA PHE A 215 9.26 -27.07 -2.79
C PHE A 215 8.03 -27.93 -2.50
N ALA A 216 7.15 -28.16 -3.48
CA ALA A 216 6.04 -29.09 -3.33
C ALA A 216 6.51 -30.52 -3.11
N ALA A 217 7.55 -30.97 -3.84
CA ALA A 217 8.14 -32.29 -3.63
C ALA A 217 8.78 -32.41 -2.23
N LEU A 218 9.55 -31.39 -1.81
CA LEU A 218 10.13 -31.33 -0.47
C LEU A 218 9.04 -31.37 0.63
N TYR A 219 8.01 -30.55 0.49
CA TYR A 219 6.89 -30.47 1.42
C TYR A 219 6.16 -31.82 1.53
N ARG A 220 5.85 -32.47 0.40
CA ARG A 220 5.22 -33.79 0.40
C ARG A 220 6.08 -34.84 1.09
N LYS A 221 7.40 -34.81 0.87
CA LYS A 221 8.36 -35.73 1.48
C LYS A 221 8.46 -35.53 3.00
N SER A 222 8.45 -34.29 3.48
CA SER A 222 8.61 -33.98 4.91
C SER A 222 7.31 -34.01 5.71
N ASN A 223 6.13 -33.93 5.07
CA ASN A 223 4.85 -33.80 5.76
C ASN A 223 4.53 -34.97 6.72
N ALA A 224 4.87 -36.21 6.37
CA ALA A 224 4.64 -37.36 7.26
C ALA A 224 5.49 -37.25 8.55
N ALA A 225 6.80 -37.02 8.41
CA ALA A 225 7.71 -36.85 9.53
C ALA A 225 7.36 -35.61 10.38
N ALA A 226 6.93 -34.51 9.76
CA ALA A 226 6.47 -33.32 10.47
C ALA A 226 5.22 -33.59 11.32
N ARG A 227 4.26 -34.36 10.79
CA ARG A 227 3.06 -34.77 11.55
C ARG A 227 3.40 -35.70 12.71
N GLU A 228 4.29 -36.67 12.49
CA GLU A 228 4.77 -37.56 13.55
C GLU A 228 5.53 -36.79 14.64
N HIS A 229 6.35 -35.82 14.24
CA HIS A 229 7.07 -34.94 15.15
C HIS A 229 6.11 -34.10 16.01
N GLU A 230 5.09 -33.46 15.41
CA GLU A 230 4.10 -32.69 16.17
C GLU A 230 3.23 -33.58 17.07
N ARG A 231 2.90 -34.80 16.64
CA ARG A 231 2.24 -35.80 17.48
C ARG A 231 3.12 -36.16 18.68
N ALA A 232 4.37 -36.57 18.44
CA ALA A 232 5.32 -36.92 19.49
C ALA A 232 5.51 -35.77 20.49
N LYS A 233 5.65 -34.54 19.99
CA LYS A 233 5.76 -33.32 20.80
C LYS A 233 4.55 -33.11 21.70
N THR A 234 3.35 -33.41 21.22
CA THR A 234 2.11 -33.29 22.00
C THR A 234 2.07 -34.34 23.11
N GLU A 235 2.33 -35.60 22.79
CA GLU A 235 2.36 -36.70 23.78
C GLU A 235 3.45 -36.46 24.84
N LEU A 236 4.65 -36.08 24.42
CA LEU A 236 5.76 -35.78 25.33
C LEU A 236 5.43 -34.64 26.29
N LYS A 237 4.71 -33.60 25.85
CA LYS A 237 4.25 -32.52 26.74
C LYS A 237 3.29 -33.01 27.80
N ALA A 238 2.37 -33.93 27.45
CA ALA A 238 1.42 -34.52 28.37
C ALA A 238 2.10 -35.42 29.43
N LEU A 239 3.27 -35.97 29.10
CA LEU A 239 4.06 -36.80 30.03
C LEU A 239 4.90 -35.99 31.02
N VAL A 240 5.11 -34.68 30.82
CA VAL A 240 5.89 -33.85 31.77
C VAL A 240 5.01 -33.53 33.00
N PRO A 241 5.40 -33.96 34.22
CA PRO A 241 4.65 -33.64 35.43
C PRO A 241 4.44 -32.12 35.62
N GLU A 242 3.30 -31.72 36.18
CA GLU A 242 2.96 -30.30 36.32
C GLU A 242 3.93 -29.52 37.23
N ASP A 243 4.46 -30.18 38.26
CA ASP A 243 5.45 -29.65 39.21
C ASP A 243 6.89 -29.71 38.69
N ALA A 244 7.14 -30.42 37.58
CA ALA A 244 8.46 -30.54 37.00
C ALA A 244 8.85 -29.27 36.22
N LYS A 245 9.94 -28.64 36.66
CA LYS A 245 10.64 -27.57 35.92
C LYS A 245 11.38 -28.12 34.69
N GLU A 246 11.88 -29.35 34.78
CA GLU A 246 12.62 -30.04 33.72
C GLU A 246 12.32 -31.55 33.80
N ALA A 247 12.25 -32.21 32.64
CA ALA A 247 12.19 -33.67 32.52
C ALA A 247 13.16 -34.11 31.42
N SER A 248 13.91 -35.19 31.62
CA SER A 248 14.89 -35.67 30.65
C SER A 248 14.95 -37.19 30.58
N GLY A 249 15.28 -37.72 29.40
CA GLY A 249 15.38 -39.15 29.14
C GLY A 249 15.46 -39.44 27.65
N HIS A 250 16.05 -40.58 27.28
CA HIS A 250 16.14 -41.05 25.89
C HIS A 250 16.67 -40.00 24.89
N GLY A 251 17.68 -39.22 25.28
CA GLY A 251 18.29 -38.19 24.42
C GLY A 251 17.44 -36.93 24.22
N LEU A 252 16.38 -36.75 25.02
CA LEU A 252 15.51 -35.58 24.98
C LEU A 252 15.41 -34.91 26.34
N ARG A 253 15.38 -33.58 26.35
CA ARG A 253 15.14 -32.76 27.54
C ARG A 253 13.98 -31.81 27.30
N ALA A 254 12.99 -31.85 28.18
CA ALA A 254 11.86 -30.92 28.21
C ALA A 254 12.07 -29.87 29.31
N LYS A 255 11.89 -28.59 28.99
CA LYS A 255 11.98 -27.47 29.96
C LYS A 255 10.65 -26.72 30.03
N ARG A 256 10.16 -26.49 31.25
CA ARG A 256 8.96 -25.68 31.51
C ARG A 256 9.37 -24.25 31.86
N SER A 257 8.86 -23.29 31.10
CA SER A 257 9.03 -21.86 31.39
C SER A 257 8.19 -21.40 32.59
N LYS A 258 8.47 -20.20 33.12
CA LYS A 258 7.65 -19.58 34.17
C LYS A 258 6.19 -19.35 33.75
N ALA A 259 5.92 -19.25 32.44
CA ALA A 259 4.59 -19.12 31.86
C ALA A 259 3.93 -20.48 31.52
N GLY A 260 4.54 -21.60 31.92
CA GLY A 260 4.00 -22.95 31.72
C GLY A 260 4.28 -23.59 30.36
N ALA A 261 4.81 -22.85 29.38
CA ALA A 261 5.16 -23.41 28.07
C ALA A 261 6.33 -24.41 28.18
N ILE A 262 6.21 -25.54 27.47
CA ILE A 262 7.22 -26.61 27.42
C ILE A 262 7.94 -26.59 26.06
N SER A 263 9.28 -26.55 26.10
CA SER A 263 10.17 -26.68 24.94
C SER A 263 11.04 -27.93 25.06
N PHE A 264 11.53 -28.44 23.93
CA PHE A 264 12.38 -29.63 23.88
C PHE A 264 13.75 -29.30 23.27
N ASP A 265 14.79 -29.83 23.88
CA ASP A 265 16.16 -29.80 23.39
C ASP A 265 16.63 -31.26 23.18
N MET A 266 17.31 -31.54 22.06
CA MET A 266 18.04 -32.80 21.91
C MET A 266 19.30 -32.73 22.77
N VAL A 267 19.58 -33.80 23.51
CA VAL A 267 20.76 -33.93 24.36
C VAL A 267 21.46 -35.24 24.02
N ASP A 268 22.78 -35.21 23.94
CA ASP A 268 23.57 -36.41 23.70
C ASP A 268 23.26 -37.45 24.78
N ALA A 269 23.04 -38.70 24.36
CA ALA A 269 22.79 -39.79 25.28
C ALA A 269 24.05 -40.01 26.14
N ALA A 270 23.89 -39.93 27.47
CA ALA A 270 24.90 -40.36 28.43
C ALA A 270 24.94 -41.88 28.53
#